data_AF-A0A380E8X8-F1
#
_entry.id   AF-A0A380E8X8-F1
#
_cell.length_a   1.000
_cell.length_b   1.000
_cell.length_c   1.000
_cell.angle_alpha   90.00
_cell.angle_beta   90.00
_cell.angle_gamma   90.00
#
_symmetry.space_group_name_H-M   'P 1'
#
loop_
_entity.id
_entity.type
_entity.pdbx_description
1 polymer ?
#
loop_
_entity_poly.entity_id
_entity_poly.type
_entity_poly.pdbx_seq_one_letter_code
_entity_poly.pdbx_strand_id
1 'polypeptide(L)' 'MRTLLRFKVLIDEDHDQIVGAHLISNEADELINHFATAIRFGISTKELKQMIFAYPTAASDIAHML' A
#
# COMPACT_ATOMS: atom_id res chain seq x y z
N MET A 1 10.89 -4.52 -22.85
CA MET A 1 9.63 -4.15 -22.17
C MET A 1 10.02 -3.33 -20.94
N ARG A 2 9.44 -2.14 -20.71
CA ARG A 2 9.78 -1.28 -19.57
C ARG A 2 8.55 -1.15 -18.67
N THR A 3 8.58 -1.78 -17.50
CA THR A 3 7.53 -1.63 -16.48
C THR A 3 7.81 -0.36 -15.68
N LEU A 4 6.79 0.45 -15.43
CA LEU A 4 6.88 1.65 -14.59
C LEU A 4 6.16 1.36 -13.29
N LEU A 5 6.83 1.58 -12.16
CA LEU A 5 6.22 1.55 -10.84
C LEU A 5 6.45 2.91 -10.18
N ARG A 6 5.37 3.62 -9.89
CA ARG A 6 5.37 4.85 -9.07
C ARG A 6 4.18 4.79 -8.13
N PHE A 7 4.40 5.23 -6.90
CA PHE A 7 3.34 5.32 -5.91
C PHE A 7 3.47 6.61 -5.11
N LYS A 8 2.36 7.01 -4.49
CA LYS A 8 2.30 8.07 -3.48
C LYS A 8 1.25 7.67 -2.44
N VAL A 9 1.69 7.46 -1.21
CA VAL A 9 0.82 7.21 -0.06
C VAL A 9 0.74 8.49 0.77
N LEU A 10 -0.45 8.85 1.20
CA LEU A 10 -0.71 9.97 2.13
C LEU A 10 -0.99 9.37 3.50
N ILE A 11 -0.22 9.77 4.50
CA ILE A 11 -0.31 9.29 5.87
C ILE A 11 -0.65 10.47 6.77
N ASP A 12 -1.65 10.30 7.63
CA ASP A 12 -1.87 11.15 8.79
C ASP A 12 -0.91 10.72 9.89
N GLU A 13 0.09 11.56 10.18
CA GLU A 13 1.15 11.25 11.14
C GLU A 13 0.67 11.26 12.59
N ASP A 14 -0.39 12.03 12.91
CA ASP A 14 -0.92 12.11 14.28
C ASP A 14 -1.65 10.82 14.68
N HIS A 15 -2.28 10.16 13.71
CA HIS A 15 -3.09 8.96 13.91
C HIS A 15 -2.47 7.67 13.34
N ASP A 16 -1.31 7.75 12.69
CA ASP A 16 -0.63 6.66 11.98
C ASP A 16 -1.52 5.93 10.96
N GLN A 17 -2.35 6.68 10.23
CA GLN A 17 -3.33 6.13 9.29
C GLN A 17 -3.11 6.57 7.86
N ILE A 18 -3.37 5.67 6.92
CA ILE A 18 -3.39 6.01 5.50
C ILE A 18 -4.68 6.77 5.21
N VAL A 19 -4.57 7.94 4.58
CA VAL A 19 -5.71 8.78 4.17
C VAL A 19 -5.86 8.87 2.65
N GLY A 20 -4.91 8.31 1.90
CA GLY A 20 -5.00 8.20 0.44
C GLY A 20 -3.83 7.47 -0.18
N ALA A 21 -4.02 6.92 -1.38
CA ALA A 21 -2.99 6.24 -2.15
C ALA A 21 -3.18 6.49 -3.65
N HIS A 22 -2.08 6.69 -4.37
CA HIS A 22 -2.03 6.81 -5.83
C HIS A 22 -0.98 5.83 -6.36
N LEU A 23 -1.33 5.06 -7.38
CA LEU A 23 -0.51 3.98 -7.92
C LEU A 23 -0.47 4.09 -9.45
N ILE A 24 0.72 3.92 -10.02
CA ILE A 24 0.95 3.73 -11.46
C ILE A 24 1.87 2.52 -11.60
N SER A 25 1.28 1.36 -11.88
CA SER A 25 1.95 0.09 -12.16
C SER A 25 1.02 -0.81 -12.99
N ASN A 26 1.53 -1.96 -13.45
CA ASN A 26 0.69 -2.95 -14.13
C ASN A 26 -0.27 -3.65 -13.16
N GLU A 27 0.02 -3.59 -11.87
CA GLU A 27 -0.64 -4.27 -10.75
C GLU A 27 -1.42 -3.27 -9.87
N ALA A 28 -1.64 -2.05 -10.36
CA ALA A 28 -2.26 -0.97 -9.60
C ALA A 28 -3.72 -1.30 -9.21
N ASP A 29 -4.43 -2.04 -10.05
CA ASP A 29 -5.80 -2.53 -9.84
C ASP A 29 -5.90 -3.53 -8.67
N GLU A 30 -4.89 -4.38 -8.49
CA GLU A 30 -4.78 -5.28 -7.34
C GLU A 30 -4.36 -4.52 -6.08
N LEU A 31 -3.26 -3.77 -6.17
CA LEU A 31 -2.65 -3.07 -5.03
C LEU A 31 -3.58 -2.04 -4.39
N ILE A 32 -4.38 -1.32 -5.20
CA ILE A 32 -5.25 -0.26 -4.68
C ILE A 32 -6.28 -0.80 -3.69
N ASN A 33 -6.70 -2.06 -3.82
CA ASN A 33 -7.65 -2.68 -2.90
C ASN A 33 -7.06 -2.91 -1.51
N HIS A 34 -5.75 -3.18 -1.40
CA HIS A 34 -5.08 -3.28 -0.10
C HIS A 34 -5.07 -1.93 0.63
N PHE A 35 -4.72 -0.85 -0.08
CA PHE A 35 -4.78 0.51 0.50
C PHE A 35 -6.21 0.93 0.84
N ALA A 36 -7.18 0.65 -0.03
CA ALA A 36 -8.59 0.92 0.23
C ALA A 36 -9.11 0.15 1.45
N THR A 37 -8.66 -1.09 1.65
CA THR A 37 -8.97 -1.91 2.83
C THR A 37 -8.37 -1.30 4.09
N ALA A 38 -7.08 -0.92 4.05
CA ALA A 38 -6.42 -0.27 5.18
C ALA A 38 -7.11 1.04 5.58
N ILE A 39 -7.46 1.90 4.61
CA ILE A 39 -8.22 3.14 4.84
C ILE A 39 -9.59 2.83 5.45
N ARG A 40 -10.35 1.90 4.84
CA ARG A 40 -11.72 1.58 5.27
C ARG A 40 -11.78 1.06 6.71
N PHE A 41 -10.80 0.27 7.12
CA PHE A 41 -10.76 -0.34 8.45
C PHE A 41 -9.84 0.39 9.43
N GLY A 42 -9.24 1.50 9.03
CA GLY A 42 -8.35 2.29 9.89
C GLY A 42 -7.10 1.53 10.33
N ILE A 43 -6.59 0.62 9.51
CA ILE A 43 -5.36 -0.15 9.79
C ILE A 43 -4.19 0.82 9.83
N SER A 44 -3.39 0.77 10.90
CA SER A 44 -2.23 1.66 11.03
C SER A 44 -1.11 1.28 10.06
N THR A 45 -0.24 2.23 9.72
CA THR A 45 0.90 1.93 8.82
C THR A 45 1.85 0.92 9.47
N LYS A 46 2.00 0.98 10.80
CA LYS A 46 2.79 0.02 11.56
C LYS A 46 2.23 -1.40 11.48
N GLU A 47 0.93 -1.58 11.66
CA GLU A 47 0.27 -2.89 11.51
C GLU A 47 0.42 -3.41 10.07
N LEU A 48 0.24 -2.54 9.07
CA LEU A 48 0.36 -2.93 7.67
C LEU A 48 1.80 -3.35 7.31
N LYS A 49 2.83 -2.70 7.87
CA LYS A 49 4.25 -3.11 7.73
C LYS A 49 4.56 -4.44 8.39
N GLN A 50 3.84 -4.82 9.44
CA GLN A 50 4.02 -6.10 10.15
C GLN A 50 3.27 -7.26 9.49
N MET A 51 2.36 -6.97 8.56
CA MET A 51 1.61 -7.98 7.84
C MET A 51 2.55 -8.84 6.98
N ILE A 52 2.42 -10.17 7.10
CA ILE A 52 3.16 -11.11 6.26
C ILE A 52 2.42 -11.27 4.93
N PHE A 53 2.96 -10.66 3.88
CA PHE A 53 2.51 -10.87 2.52
C PHE A 53 3.19 -12.09 1.89
N ALA A 54 2.47 -12.81 1.04
CA ALA A 54 3.06 -13.91 0.28
C ALA A 54 4.14 -13.38 -0.68
N TYR A 55 5.25 -14.09 -0.82
CA TYR A 55 6.34 -13.73 -1.73
C TYR A 55 6.55 -14.84 -2.79
N PRO A 56 6.73 -14.50 -4.08
CA PRO A 56 6.74 -13.16 -4.67
C PRO A 56 5.33 -12.70 -5.11
N THR A 57 4.89 -11.52 -4.64
CA THR A 57 3.64 -10.86 -5.10
C THR A 57 3.80 -9.34 -5.12
N ALA A 58 2.96 -8.63 -5.88
CA ALA A 58 2.94 -7.16 -5.85
C ALA A 58 2.67 -6.63 -4.43
N ALA A 59 1.76 -7.29 -3.71
CA ALA A 59 1.42 -6.93 -2.33
C ALA A 59 2.62 -7.02 -1.36
N SER A 60 3.62 -7.86 -1.65
CA SER A 60 4.84 -7.94 -0.82
C SER A 60 5.68 -6.66 -0.81
N ASP A 61 5.50 -5.78 -1.80
CA ASP A 61 6.14 -4.46 -1.82
C ASP A 61 5.41 -3.41 -0.95
N ILE A 62 4.19 -3.68 -0.46
CA ILE A 62 3.41 -2.72 0.34
C ILE A 62 4.21 -2.23 1.57
N ALA A 63 4.93 -3.12 2.24
CA ALA A 63 5.76 -2.74 3.39
C ALA A 63 6.90 -1.78 3.01
N HIS A 64 7.38 -1.83 1.77
CA HIS A 64 8.39 -0.91 1.22
C HIS A 64 7.79 0.40 0.67
N MET A 65 6.47 0.44 0.46
CA MET A 65 5.75 1.64 0.00
C MET A 65 5.35 2.60 1.13
N LEU A 66 5.40 2.12 2.38
CA LEU A 66 5.08 2.86 3.60
C LEU A 66 6.35 3.26 4.36
#